data_AF-A0A961R6G3-F1
#
_entry.id   AF-A0A961R6G3-F1
#
_cell.length_a   1.000
_cell.length_b   1.000
_cell.length_c   1.000
_cell.angle_alpha   90.00
_cell.angle_beta   90.00
_cell.angle_gamma   90.00
#
_symmetry.space_group_name_H-M   'P 1'
#
loop_
_entity.id
_entity.type
_entity.pdbx_description
1 polymer ?
#
loop_
_entity_poly.entity_id
_entity_poly.type
_entity_poly.pdbx_seq_one_letter_code
_entity_poly.pdbx_strand_id
1 'polypeptide(L)' 'HVVPRRCGGATTWENVVAACSSCNLKKGGHMPVEAKMWPRQTPFQPSVHDLHNNGRLFPPNYLHESWMDYLYWDVELEP' A
#
# COMPACT_ATOMS: atom_id res chain seq x y z
N HIS A 1 -0.21 1.24 8.80
CA HIS A 1 -1.39 0.80 9.58
C HIS A 1 -2.21 2.00 10.02
N VAL A 2 -3.54 1.92 9.89
CA VAL A 2 -4.48 2.94 10.37
C VAL A 2 -4.46 2.93 11.90
N VAL A 3 -4.77 1.79 12.52
CA VAL A 3 -4.49 1.48 13.92
C VAL A 3 -3.01 1.05 14.03
N PRO A 4 -2.15 1.77 14.77
CA PRO A 4 -0.75 1.42 14.93
C PRO A 4 -0.55 0.04 15.57
N ARG A 5 0.53 -0.66 15.20
CA ARG A 5 0.90 -1.96 15.80
C ARG A 5 1.03 -1.90 17.33
N ARG A 6 1.60 -0.81 17.87
CA ARG A 6 1.73 -0.60 19.34
C ARG A 6 0.37 -0.52 20.06
N CYS A 7 -0.70 -0.28 19.32
CA CYS A 7 -2.08 -0.24 19.82
C CYS A 7 -2.86 -1.51 19.44
N GLY A 8 -2.17 -2.60 19.05
CA GLY A 8 -2.79 -3.86 18.66
C GLY A 8 -3.26 -3.94 17.21
N GLY A 9 -2.94 -2.95 16.37
CA GLY A 9 -3.34 -2.96 14.97
C GLY A 9 -2.66 -4.07 14.16
N ALA A 10 -3.44 -5.00 13.62
CA ALA A 10 -2.97 -6.11 12.81
C ALA A 10 -2.57 -5.69 11.39
N THR A 11 -1.72 -6.47 10.72
CA THR A 11 -1.42 -6.30 9.30
C THR A 11 -2.48 -7.02 8.47
N THR A 12 -3.61 -6.35 8.24
CA THR A 12 -4.73 -6.86 7.43
C THR A 12 -5.15 -5.81 6.39
N TRP A 13 -5.93 -6.25 5.40
CA TRP A 13 -6.47 -5.38 4.36
C TRP A 13 -7.32 -4.24 4.92
N GLU A 14 -7.98 -4.46 6.05
CA GLU A 14 -8.87 -3.51 6.74
C GLU A 14 -8.10 -2.57 7.68
N ASN A 15 -6.77 -2.68 7.75
CA ASN A 15 -5.96 -1.82 8.61
C ASN A 15 -4.72 -1.23 7.92
N VAL A 16 -4.33 -1.68 6.73
CA VAL A 16 -3.18 -1.14 6.00
C VAL A 16 -3.62 -0.35 4.78
N VAL A 17 -2.96 0.80 4.56
CA VAL A 17 -3.17 1.68 3.41
C VAL A 17 -1.82 2.12 2.87
N ALA A 18 -1.76 2.44 1.58
CA ALA A 18 -0.61 3.10 0.98
C ALA A 18 -0.52 4.56 1.45
N ALA A 19 0.70 5.05 1.67
CA ALA A 19 0.97 6.44 2.03
C ALA A 19 2.34 6.85 1.48
N CYS A 20 2.49 8.13 1.14
CA CYS A 20 3.82 8.66 0.83
C CYS A 20 4.70 8.73 2.10
N SER A 21 6.01 8.81 1.93
CA SER A 21 6.98 8.80 3.02
C SER A 21 6.75 9.91 4.05
N SER A 22 6.45 11.14 3.61
CA SER A 22 6.21 12.27 4.50
C SER A 22 4.93 12.11 5.34
N CYS A 23 3.83 11.64 4.73
CA CYS A 23 2.60 11.34 5.45
C CYS A 23 2.77 10.17 6.42
N ASN A 24 3.47 9.11 6.00
CA ASN A 24 3.75 7.95 6.85
C ASN A 24 4.59 8.35 8.07
N LEU A 25 5.63 9.16 7.86
CA LEU A 25 6.47 9.69 8.94
C LEU A 25 5.68 10.62 9.87
N LYS A 26 4.85 11.51 9.32
CA LYS A 26 4.02 12.45 10.10
C LYS A 26 2.97 11.73 10.96
N LYS A 27 2.31 10.70 10.42
CA LYS A 27 1.37 9.85 11.20
C LYS A 27 2.14 9.06 12.27
N GLY A 28 3.27 8.48 11.88
CA GLY A 28 4.11 7.66 12.74
C GLY A 28 3.31 6.56 13.45
N GLY A 29 3.57 6.40 14.75
CA GLY A 29 2.90 5.43 15.62
C GLY A 29 1.60 5.93 16.27
N HIS A 30 1.03 7.05 15.81
CA HIS A 30 -0.17 7.65 16.41
C HIS A 30 -1.47 7.12 15.78
N MET A 31 -2.53 7.12 16.56
CA MET A 31 -3.90 6.91 16.10
C MET A 31 -4.32 8.03 15.13
N PRO A 32 -5.24 7.78 14.18
CA PRO A 32 -5.72 8.81 13.23
C PRO A 32 -6.19 10.09 13.91
N VAL A 33 -6.89 9.96 15.05
CA VAL A 33 -7.37 11.08 15.87
C VAL A 33 -6.22 11.90 16.46
N GLU A 34 -5.19 11.24 16.99
CA GLU A 34 -4.01 11.90 17.59
C GLU A 34 -3.19 12.64 16.53
N ALA A 35 -3.00 12.02 15.36
CA ALA A 35 -2.30 12.63 14.24
C ALA A 35 -3.13 13.69 13.50
N LYS A 36 -4.45 13.75 13.74
CA LYS A 36 -5.43 14.49 12.93
C LYS A 36 -5.30 14.16 11.44
N MET A 37 -5.09 12.89 11.12
CA MET A 37 -4.84 12.39 9.78
C MET A 37 -5.69 11.15 9.51
N TRP A 38 -6.51 11.21 8.46
CA TRP A 38 -7.32 10.10 7.99
C TRP A 38 -6.92 9.73 6.56
N PRO A 39 -6.92 8.45 6.21
CA PRO A 39 -6.65 8.05 4.85
C PRO A 39 -7.79 8.54 3.94
N ARG A 40 -7.45 8.95 2.72
CA ARG A 40 -8.44 9.40 1.72
C ARG A 40 -9.43 8.28 1.35
N GLN A 41 -8.97 7.04 1.37
CA GLN A 41 -9.75 5.84 1.14
C GLN A 41 -9.62 4.94 2.37
N THR A 42 -10.74 4.38 2.82
CA THR A 42 -10.72 3.40 3.91
C THR A 42 -9.97 2.14 3.47
N PRO A 43 -9.18 1.53 4.36
CA PRO A 43 -8.52 0.25 4.06
C PRO A 43 -9.56 -0.83 3.72
N PHE A 44 -9.33 -1.58 2.65
CA PHE A 44 -10.19 -2.66 2.20
C PHE A 44 -9.40 -3.64 1.34
N GLN A 45 -9.91 -4.88 1.26
CA GLN A 45 -9.40 -5.87 0.33
C GLN A 45 -9.99 -5.62 -1.06
N PRO A 46 -9.18 -5.33 -2.10
CA PRO A 46 -9.71 -5.10 -3.44
C PRO A 46 -10.28 -6.40 -4.02
N SER A 47 -11.42 -6.29 -4.71
CA SER A 47 -11.95 -7.36 -5.53
C SER A 47 -11.21 -7.45 -6.88
N VAL A 48 -11.38 -8.56 -7.60
CA VAL A 48 -10.87 -8.68 -8.99
C VAL A 48 -11.40 -7.56 -9.88
N HIS A 49 -12.64 -7.13 -9.67
CA HIS A 49 -13.24 -6.03 -10.41
C HIS A 49 -12.53 -4.70 -10.13
N ASP A 50 -12.20 -4.43 -8.87
CA ASP A 50 -11.45 -3.22 -8.48
C ASP A 50 -10.06 -3.20 -9.12
N LEU A 51 -9.38 -4.35 -9.13
CA LEU A 51 -8.07 -4.49 -9.76
C LEU A 51 -8.14 -4.26 -11.27
N HIS A 52 -9.12 -4.84 -11.96
CA HIS A 52 -9.34 -4.60 -13.39
C HIS A 52 -9.67 -3.13 -13.69
N ASN A 53 -10.49 -2.48 -12.87
CA ASN A 53 -10.82 -1.07 -13.05
C ASN A 53 -9.59 -0.17 -12.84
N ASN A 54 -8.75 -0.47 -11.84
CA ASN A 54 -7.50 0.25 -11.63
C ASN A 54 -6.52 0.05 -12.79
N GLY A 55 -6.40 -1.19 -13.30
CA GLY A 55 -5.52 -1.51 -14.44
C GLY A 55 -5.88 -0.77 -15.73
N ARG A 56 -7.16 -0.46 -15.96
CA ARG A 56 -7.62 0.34 -17.13
C ARG A 56 -7.08 1.76 -17.17
N LEU A 57 -6.56 2.28 -16.05
CA LEU A 57 -5.94 3.61 -15.99
C LEU A 57 -4.53 3.63 -16.61
N PHE A 58 -3.98 2.46 -16.95
CA PHE A 58 -2.64 2.32 -17.51
C PHE A 58 -2.69 1.67 -18.90
N PRO A 59 -1.69 1.93 -19.77
CA PRO A 59 -1.56 1.22 -21.04
C PRO A 59 -1.46 -0.31 -20.86
N PRO A 60 -1.82 -1.10 -21.89
CA PRO A 60 -1.58 -2.54 -21.88
C PRO A 60 -0.12 -2.86 -21.58
N ASN A 61 0.12 -3.87 -20.74
CA ASN A 61 1.46 -4.30 -20.31
C ASN A 61 2.32 -3.20 -19.66
N TYR A 62 1.71 -2.17 -19.07
CA TYR A 62 2.43 -1.15 -18.34
C TYR A 62 3.03 -1.70 -17.04
N LEU A 63 4.36 -1.74 -16.97
CA LEU A 63 5.12 -1.98 -15.76
C LEU A 63 5.87 -0.71 -15.38
N HIS A 64 5.56 -0.15 -14.21
CA HIS A 64 6.27 1.04 -13.73
C HIS A 64 7.72 0.65 -13.36
N GLU A 65 8.70 1.43 -13.83
CA GLU A 65 10.14 1.11 -13.69
C GLU A 65 10.57 0.82 -12.24
N SER A 66 10.00 1.53 -11.26
CA SER A 66 10.30 1.32 -9.84
C SER A 66 9.92 -0.07 -9.31
N TRP A 67 9.10 -0.82 -10.04
CA TRP A 67 8.75 -2.19 -9.67
C TRP A 67 9.82 -3.19 -10.08
N MET A 68 10.72 -2.83 -11.00
CA MET A 68 11.83 -3.70 -11.38
C MET A 68 12.59 -4.17 -10.14
N ASP A 69 12.87 -3.25 -9.20
CA ASP A 69 13.59 -3.53 -7.94
C ASP A 69 12.96 -4.61 -7.05
N TYR A 70 11.68 -4.91 -7.26
CA TYR A 70 10.93 -5.89 -6.48
C TYR A 70 10.60 -7.15 -7.27
N LEU A 71 10.57 -7.07 -8.60
CA LEU A 71 10.15 -8.17 -9.48
C LEU A 71 11.33 -8.93 -10.11
N TYR A 72 12.57 -8.41 -10.04
CA TYR A 72 13.75 -9.09 -10.61
C TYR A 72 14.17 -10.36 -9.86
N TRP A 73 13.59 -10.64 -8.68
CA TRP A 73 14.03 -11.74 -7.82
C TRP A 73 13.59 -13.14 -8.25
N ASP A 74 12.71 -13.26 -9.25
CA ASP A 74 12.22 -14.55 -9.76
C ASP A 74 13.00 -15.06 -10.99
N VAL A 75 14.10 -14.41 -11.37
CA VAL A 75 14.98 -14.87 -12.44
C VAL A 75 16.11 -15.72 -11.84
N GLU A 76 16.25 -16.97 -12.28
CA GLU A 76 17.43 -17.79 -11.93
C GLU A 76 18.70 -17.02 -12.33
N LEU A 77 19.57 -16.73 -11.37
CA LEU A 77 20.89 -16.19 -11.68
C LEU A 77 21.67 -17.27 -12.41
N GLU A 78 21.99 -17.04 -13.69
CA GLU A 78 22.93 -17.90 -14.41
C GLU A 78 24.30 -17.87 -13.69
N PRO A 79 24.95 -19.04 -13.50
CA PRO A 79 26.19 -19.18 -12.73
C PRO A 79 27.41 -18.48 -13.34
#